data_AF-A0AAU6AYX9-F1
#
_entry.id   AF-A0AAU6AYX9-F1
#
_cell.length_a   1.000
_cell.length_b   1.000
_cell.length_c   1.000
_cell.angle_alpha   90.00
_cell.angle_beta   90.00
_cell.angle_gamma   90.00
#
_symmetry.space_group_name_H-M   'P 1'
#
loop_
_entity.id
_entity.type
_entity.pdbx_description
1 polymer ?
#
loop_
_entity_poly.entity_id
_entity_poly.type
_entity_poly.pdbx_seq_one_letter_code
_entity_poly.pdbx_strand_id
1 'polypeptide(L)'
;MRIDGRHGSYEFDDMVFATGGAAQLFRGRGRDRELVYKRYLAPVRDPEPLRKLLAVVDVGRTVFPGGAVALGSSPQASVCWPTDVDHDPAGAVTGVVMPLVPAEFFRPQGNARTLTFMITARANPPSAWVRVSVLIRVAEIFAWLSANGLAHGDFSDANIVWREAPSPGAVLIDADGLQPADRIEPKGMKTPHWVDPRVVTGAITAHDRYSDWYALALAMYRGLLLVPGNLDQNPDGSWPRPSQIPAGFPAPLTGLLHRTLSDPLRENGRATPAEWVHALREAFLLNDTQFDDNALRQLDQAADAHRPPPPTTQFQPLPPVPQGFGTPQPLPIVQQPPYLPQQPSMVPPPSSRSSYVVAAVVALGLLVVVVGAVVMYTVSRGTTTAGAALTSGTSQSTATPESGPNYYVPDPSTSYAAPVTTTETLPATTDADPEAVLRAQAAADYPQVEALTGQWVPQLSSKAVGTQDNGITYDNAAILAHYRQLKIQQPTALLLSSGDYSTFKNAGYWVIVVPVGYSSGPAANSWCDAAGIDADNCFAKLLSHTAGPQGATLNRR
;
A
#
# COMPACT_ATOMS: atom_id res chain seq x y z
N MET A 1 -26.69 11.30 -4.09
CA MET A 1 -26.16 12.68 -4.11
C MET A 1 -26.20 13.23 -5.52
N ARG A 2 -26.78 14.41 -5.72
CA ARG A 2 -26.77 15.11 -7.01
C ARG A 2 -25.64 16.14 -7.03
N ILE A 3 -24.84 16.13 -8.08
CA ILE A 3 -23.78 17.11 -8.31
C ILE A 3 -24.11 17.86 -9.60
N ASP A 4 -24.25 19.19 -9.50
CA ASP A 4 -24.45 20.07 -10.64
C ASP A 4 -23.10 20.72 -10.98
N GLY A 5 -22.35 20.06 -11.88
CA GLY A 5 -21.06 20.52 -12.34
C GLY A 5 -21.15 21.69 -13.31
N ARG A 6 -19.99 22.18 -13.78
CA ARG A 6 -19.91 23.29 -14.74
C ARG A 6 -20.49 22.92 -16.10
N HIS A 7 -20.44 21.65 -16.47
CA HIS A 7 -20.77 21.18 -17.81
C HIS A 7 -21.90 20.13 -17.86
N GLY A 8 -22.41 19.70 -16.71
CA GLY A 8 -23.52 18.76 -16.63
C GLY A 8 -24.00 18.51 -15.21
N SER A 9 -25.08 17.75 -15.10
CA SER A 9 -25.62 17.28 -13.83
C SER A 9 -25.42 15.77 -13.73
N TYR A 10 -25.07 15.30 -12.54
CA TYR A 10 -24.65 13.92 -12.30
C TYR A 10 -25.30 13.36 -11.03
N GLU A 11 -25.60 12.06 -11.06
CA GLU A 11 -26.10 11.33 -9.90
C GLU A 11 -25.05 10.34 -9.41
N PHE A 12 -24.75 10.45 -8.11
CA PHE A 12 -23.81 9.60 -7.38
C PHE A 12 -24.51 8.91 -6.22
N ASP A 13 -24.01 7.76 -5.82
CA ASP A 13 -24.40 7.07 -4.59
C ASP A 13 -24.04 7.94 -3.38
N ASP A 14 -24.83 7.84 -2.30
CA ASP A 14 -24.55 8.56 -1.05
C ASP A 14 -23.47 7.89 -0.19
N MET A 15 -23.11 6.65 -0.54
CA MET A 15 -22.08 5.87 0.14
C MET A 15 -20.71 6.12 -0.46
N VAL A 16 -19.74 6.42 0.41
CA VAL A 16 -18.32 6.42 0.06
C VAL A 16 -17.91 4.99 -0.25
N PHE A 17 -17.45 4.71 -1.47
CA PHE A 17 -16.95 3.38 -1.83
C PHE A 17 -15.44 3.24 -1.62
N ALA A 18 -14.71 4.36 -1.58
CA ALA A 18 -13.30 4.40 -1.27
C ALA A 18 -12.90 5.76 -0.68
N THR A 19 -11.95 5.75 0.25
CA THR A 19 -11.36 6.96 0.84
C THR A 19 -9.87 6.97 0.56
N GLY A 20 -9.37 8.06 -0.02
CA GLY A 20 -7.94 8.35 -0.15
C GLY A 20 -7.47 9.31 0.94
N GLY A 21 -6.15 9.56 1.02
CA GLY A 21 -5.56 10.40 2.06
C GLY A 21 -6.07 11.86 2.11
N ALA A 22 -6.62 12.37 1.00
CA ALA A 22 -7.12 13.75 0.90
C ALA A 22 -8.51 13.87 0.27
N ALA A 23 -9.18 12.74 -0.04
CA ALA A 23 -10.45 12.75 -0.76
C ALA A 23 -11.32 11.53 -0.47
N GLN A 24 -12.62 11.66 -0.71
CA GLN A 24 -13.60 10.58 -0.67
C GLN A 24 -14.16 10.34 -2.07
N LEU A 25 -14.33 9.07 -2.44
CA LEU A 25 -14.79 8.65 -3.75
C LEU A 25 -16.22 8.11 -3.67
N PHE A 26 -17.06 8.62 -4.57
CA PHE A 26 -18.46 8.23 -4.72
C PHE A 26 -18.65 7.67 -6.13
N ARG A 27 -19.33 6.53 -6.25
CA ARG A 27 -19.65 5.94 -7.54
C ARG A 27 -20.91 6.61 -8.08
N GLY A 28 -20.99 6.78 -9.38
CA GLY A 28 -22.17 7.34 -10.01
C GLY A 28 -22.34 6.87 -11.43
N ARG A 29 -23.44 7.29 -12.04
CA ARG A 29 -23.74 7.01 -13.44
C ARG A 29 -23.96 8.32 -14.18
N GLY A 30 -23.14 8.53 -15.20
CA GLY A 30 -23.41 9.54 -16.22
C GLY A 30 -24.37 8.99 -17.27
N ARG A 31 -24.72 9.84 -18.25
CA ARG A 31 -25.61 9.48 -19.35
C ARG A 31 -25.15 8.23 -20.13
N ASP A 32 -23.84 8.12 -20.34
CA ASP A 32 -23.25 7.13 -21.26
C ASP A 32 -22.09 6.32 -20.65
N ARG A 33 -21.78 6.51 -19.35
CA ARG A 33 -20.68 5.83 -18.65
C ARG A 33 -20.83 5.86 -17.14
N GLU A 34 -20.18 4.91 -16.47
CA GLU A 34 -19.96 5.00 -15.02
C GLU A 34 -18.93 6.08 -14.70
N LEU A 35 -19.17 6.77 -13.59
CA LEU A 35 -18.39 7.92 -13.14
C LEU A 35 -17.96 7.74 -11.70
N VAL A 36 -16.94 8.49 -11.33
CA VAL A 36 -16.50 8.69 -9.95
C VAL A 36 -16.54 10.18 -9.66
N TYR A 37 -17.11 10.53 -8.51
CA TYR A 37 -16.93 11.84 -7.91
C TYR A 37 -15.87 11.74 -6.82
N LYS A 38 -14.76 12.46 -7.01
CA LYS A 38 -13.68 12.61 -6.03
C LYS A 38 -13.91 13.91 -5.27
N ARG A 39 -14.47 13.80 -4.06
CA ARG A 39 -14.70 14.93 -3.15
C ARG A 39 -13.44 15.21 -2.34
N TYR A 40 -12.92 16.42 -2.42
CA TYR A 40 -11.78 16.86 -1.63
C TYR A 40 -12.18 17.07 -0.17
N LEU A 41 -11.31 16.67 0.77
CA LEU A 41 -11.50 16.97 2.19
C LEU A 41 -11.31 18.48 2.46
N ALA A 42 -10.47 19.14 1.66
CA ALA A 42 -10.27 20.58 1.68
C ALA A 42 -10.63 21.18 0.29
N PRO A 43 -11.64 22.07 0.20
CA PRO A 43 -12.00 22.70 -1.07
C PRO A 43 -10.87 23.55 -1.64
N VAL A 44 -10.74 23.54 -2.97
CA VAL A 44 -9.78 24.37 -3.70
C VAL A 44 -10.34 25.77 -3.85
N ARG A 45 -9.72 26.73 -3.16
CA ARG A 45 -10.13 28.14 -3.12
C ARG A 45 -9.16 29.08 -3.83
N ASP A 46 -7.89 28.70 -3.85
CA ASP A 46 -6.84 29.56 -4.38
C ASP A 46 -7.00 29.70 -5.90
N PRO A 47 -7.00 30.94 -6.45
CA PRO A 47 -7.29 31.17 -7.86
C PRO A 47 -6.36 30.43 -8.82
N GLU A 48 -5.11 30.24 -8.42
CA GLU A 48 -4.11 29.61 -9.26
C GLU A 48 -4.25 28.08 -9.34
N PRO A 49 -4.33 27.32 -8.24
CA PRO A 49 -4.74 25.91 -8.26
C PRO A 49 -6.08 25.68 -8.98
N LEU A 50 -7.06 26.57 -8.78
CA LEU A 50 -8.35 26.49 -9.45
C LEU A 50 -8.19 26.60 -10.98
N ARG A 51 -7.46 27.61 -11.47
CA ARG A 51 -7.21 27.80 -12.91
C ARG A 51 -6.49 26.58 -13.52
N LYS A 52 -5.54 25.99 -12.78
CA LYS A 52 -4.84 24.77 -13.22
C LYS A 52 -5.81 23.60 -13.36
N LEU A 53 -6.60 23.33 -12.32
CA LEU A 53 -7.56 22.24 -12.33
C LEU A 53 -8.57 22.38 -13.48
N LEU A 54 -9.09 23.60 -13.70
CA LEU A 54 -10.02 23.85 -14.80
C LEU A 54 -9.38 23.61 -16.18
N ALA A 55 -8.09 23.96 -16.37
CA ALA A 55 -7.38 23.67 -17.61
C ALA A 55 -7.21 22.15 -17.84
N VAL A 56 -6.94 21.39 -16.78
CA VAL A 56 -6.88 19.92 -16.83
C VAL A 56 -8.25 19.33 -17.19
N VAL A 57 -9.34 19.89 -16.62
CA VAL A 57 -10.72 19.50 -16.95
C VAL A 57 -11.02 19.75 -18.42
N ASP A 58 -10.65 20.92 -18.96
CA ASP A 58 -10.87 21.25 -20.37
C ASP A 58 -10.17 20.24 -21.29
N VAL A 59 -8.93 19.84 -20.97
CA VAL A 59 -8.22 18.76 -21.69
C VAL A 59 -9.00 17.44 -21.59
N GLY A 60 -9.39 17.04 -20.37
CA GLY A 60 -10.13 15.80 -20.15
C GLY A 60 -11.42 15.69 -20.95
N ARG A 61 -12.12 16.81 -21.14
CA ARG A 61 -13.33 16.90 -21.96
C ARG A 61 -13.07 16.73 -23.45
N THR A 62 -11.91 17.17 -23.94
CA THR A 62 -11.52 16.91 -25.34
C THR A 62 -11.17 15.45 -25.59
N VAL A 63 -10.63 14.76 -24.58
CA VAL A 63 -10.29 13.33 -24.66
C VAL A 63 -11.53 12.45 -24.56
N PHE A 64 -12.50 12.84 -23.75
CA PHE A 64 -13.75 12.12 -23.54
C PHE A 64 -14.98 12.91 -24.02
N PRO A 65 -15.12 13.16 -25.34
CA PRO A 65 -16.32 13.81 -25.86
C PRO A 65 -17.50 12.83 -25.76
N GLY A 66 -18.42 13.06 -24.83
CA GLY A 66 -19.74 12.39 -24.81
C GLY A 66 -19.72 10.86 -24.79
N GLY A 67 -18.97 10.22 -23.89
CA GLY A 67 -19.19 8.80 -23.58
C GLY A 67 -18.48 7.78 -24.47
N ALA A 68 -18.20 8.07 -25.75
CA ALA A 68 -17.79 7.07 -26.74
C ALA A 68 -16.36 6.48 -26.56
N VAL A 69 -15.46 7.19 -25.89
CA VAL A 69 -14.05 6.76 -25.76
C VAL A 69 -13.86 5.97 -24.47
N ALA A 70 -13.45 4.70 -24.60
CA ALA A 70 -13.16 3.82 -23.46
C ALA A 70 -11.84 4.19 -22.77
N LEU A 71 -11.84 4.19 -21.44
CA LEU A 71 -10.63 4.40 -20.63
C LEU A 71 -9.60 3.30 -20.94
N GLY A 72 -8.34 3.69 -21.17
CA GLY A 72 -7.26 2.78 -21.53
C GLY A 72 -7.11 2.47 -23.04
N SER A 73 -7.98 3.01 -23.90
CA SER A 73 -7.99 2.67 -25.34
C SER A 73 -6.85 3.29 -26.16
N SER A 74 -6.32 4.43 -25.74
CA SER A 74 -5.22 5.17 -26.40
C SER A 74 -4.36 5.85 -25.33
N PRO A 75 -3.16 6.37 -25.66
CA PRO A 75 -2.31 7.06 -24.67
C PRO A 75 -3.04 8.20 -23.95
N GLN A 76 -3.75 9.07 -24.68
CA GLN A 76 -4.54 10.15 -24.09
C GLN A 76 -5.74 9.65 -23.27
N ALA A 77 -6.42 8.59 -23.74
CA ALA A 77 -7.54 7.99 -23.03
C ALA A 77 -7.10 7.04 -21.90
N SER A 78 -5.80 6.83 -21.73
CA SER A 78 -5.20 6.11 -20.60
C SER A 78 -4.90 7.03 -19.42
N VAL A 79 -5.33 8.30 -19.46
CA VAL A 79 -5.28 9.19 -18.30
C VAL A 79 -6.70 9.34 -17.74
N CYS A 80 -6.86 9.15 -16.44
CA CYS A 80 -8.14 9.29 -15.74
C CYS A 80 -8.45 10.77 -15.49
N TRP A 81 -8.71 11.50 -16.59
CA TRP A 81 -8.91 12.93 -16.55
C TRP A 81 -10.13 13.32 -15.70
N PRO A 82 -10.05 14.40 -14.90
CA PRO A 82 -11.25 15.10 -14.47
C PRO A 82 -11.96 15.68 -15.70
N THR A 83 -13.29 15.63 -15.72
CA THR A 83 -14.14 16.03 -16.86
C THR A 83 -15.20 17.05 -16.49
N ASP A 84 -15.40 17.25 -15.19
CA ASP A 84 -16.18 18.33 -14.61
C ASP A 84 -15.73 18.58 -13.15
N VAL A 85 -16.22 19.66 -12.56
CA VAL A 85 -15.94 20.10 -11.19
C VAL A 85 -17.24 20.41 -10.45
N ASP A 86 -17.26 20.09 -9.17
CA ASP A 86 -18.31 20.52 -8.23
C ASP A 86 -17.88 21.79 -7.51
N HIS A 87 -18.84 22.68 -7.22
CA HIS A 87 -18.58 23.94 -6.55
C HIS A 87 -19.46 24.11 -5.32
N ASP A 88 -18.90 24.68 -4.25
CA ASP A 88 -19.70 25.20 -3.16
C ASP A 88 -20.39 26.54 -3.55
N PRO A 89 -21.38 27.01 -2.77
CA PRO A 89 -22.04 28.30 -3.04
C PRO A 89 -21.12 29.52 -3.01
N ALA A 90 -19.92 29.40 -2.43
CA ALA A 90 -18.91 30.45 -2.41
C ALA A 90 -17.97 30.40 -3.64
N GLY A 91 -18.16 29.41 -4.54
CA GLY A 91 -17.39 29.24 -5.76
C GLY A 91 -16.09 28.44 -5.58
N ALA A 92 -15.86 27.83 -4.41
CA ALA A 92 -14.71 26.95 -4.22
C ALA A 92 -14.98 25.57 -4.84
N VAL A 93 -13.96 24.95 -5.45
CA VAL A 93 -14.12 23.61 -6.01
C VAL A 93 -14.02 22.57 -4.89
N THR A 94 -15.10 21.83 -4.67
CA THR A 94 -15.25 20.81 -3.62
C THR A 94 -14.85 19.43 -4.10
N GLY A 95 -14.79 19.20 -5.41
CA GLY A 95 -14.41 17.91 -5.98
C GLY A 95 -14.46 17.89 -7.50
N VAL A 96 -14.11 16.75 -8.08
CA VAL A 96 -14.07 16.52 -9.53
C VAL A 96 -14.87 15.30 -9.94
N VAL A 97 -15.43 15.35 -11.15
CA VAL A 97 -16.09 14.22 -11.81
C VAL A 97 -15.15 13.61 -12.83
N MET A 98 -14.94 12.31 -12.75
CA MET A 98 -14.00 11.57 -13.60
C MET A 98 -14.57 10.21 -14.03
N PRO A 99 -14.05 9.60 -15.12
CA PRO A 99 -14.44 8.25 -15.51
C PRO A 99 -14.15 7.23 -14.39
N LEU A 100 -15.05 6.27 -14.21
CA LEU A 100 -14.74 5.11 -13.36
C LEU A 100 -13.68 4.24 -14.05
N VAL A 101 -12.64 3.87 -13.30
CA VAL A 101 -11.66 2.90 -13.77
C VAL A 101 -12.34 1.53 -13.93
N PRO A 102 -12.27 0.87 -15.11
CA PRO A 102 -12.91 -0.41 -15.33
C PRO A 102 -12.41 -1.52 -14.40
N ALA A 103 -13.30 -2.48 -14.08
CA ALA A 103 -13.02 -3.55 -13.12
C ALA A 103 -11.82 -4.44 -13.51
N GLU A 104 -11.46 -4.50 -14.80
CA GLU A 104 -10.33 -5.30 -15.29
C GLU A 104 -8.96 -4.78 -14.79
N PHE A 105 -8.89 -3.50 -14.39
CA PHE A 105 -7.71 -2.90 -13.75
C PHE A 105 -7.63 -3.20 -12.24
N PHE A 106 -8.57 -3.97 -11.71
CA PHE A 106 -8.60 -4.40 -10.32
C PHE A 106 -8.36 -5.90 -10.22
N ARG A 107 -7.88 -6.33 -9.06
CA ARG A 107 -7.82 -7.74 -8.68
C ARG A 107 -9.23 -8.21 -8.32
N PRO A 108 -9.53 -9.52 -8.39
CA PRO A 108 -10.84 -10.06 -8.03
C PRO A 108 -11.30 -9.66 -6.61
N GLN A 109 -10.36 -9.41 -5.69
CA GLN A 109 -10.62 -8.95 -4.33
C GLN A 109 -10.96 -7.45 -4.24
N GLY A 110 -11.06 -6.73 -5.35
CA GLY A 110 -11.43 -5.31 -5.42
C GLY A 110 -10.27 -4.31 -5.31
N ASN A 111 -9.04 -4.77 -5.04
CA ASN A 111 -7.87 -3.90 -4.96
C ASN A 111 -7.35 -3.52 -6.35
N ALA A 112 -6.95 -2.26 -6.56
CA ALA A 112 -6.34 -1.84 -7.82
C ALA A 112 -5.05 -2.63 -8.11
N ARG A 113 -4.84 -3.03 -9.37
CA ARG A 113 -3.59 -3.63 -9.84
C ARG A 113 -2.59 -2.52 -10.14
N THR A 114 -1.94 -1.98 -9.12
CA THR A 114 -0.93 -0.91 -9.30
C THR A 114 0.38 -1.46 -9.86
N LEU A 115 1.29 -0.58 -10.32
CA LEU A 115 2.64 -0.99 -10.73
C LEU A 115 3.41 -1.68 -9.61
N THR A 116 3.09 -1.41 -8.34
CA THR A 116 3.72 -2.05 -7.17
C THR A 116 3.76 -3.58 -7.33
N PHE A 117 2.65 -4.19 -7.78
CA PHE A 117 2.58 -5.64 -8.01
C PHE A 117 3.42 -6.11 -9.19
N MET A 118 3.56 -5.27 -10.21
CA MET A 118 4.27 -5.62 -11.43
C MET A 118 5.80 -5.50 -11.27
N ILE A 119 6.25 -4.54 -10.46
CA ILE A 119 7.68 -4.28 -10.24
C ILE A 119 8.26 -5.06 -9.06
N THR A 120 7.41 -5.63 -8.21
CA THR A 120 7.83 -6.39 -7.02
C THR A 120 7.97 -7.88 -7.35
N ALA A 121 9.19 -8.39 -7.48
CA ALA A 121 9.44 -9.79 -7.84
C ALA A 121 8.71 -10.81 -6.95
N ARG A 122 8.67 -10.59 -5.63
CA ARG A 122 7.96 -11.45 -4.66
C ARG A 122 6.43 -11.42 -4.79
N ALA A 123 5.87 -10.43 -5.48
CA ALA A 123 4.43 -10.35 -5.74
C ALA A 123 3.99 -11.23 -6.92
N ASN A 124 4.90 -12.06 -7.45
CA ASN A 124 4.70 -12.91 -8.62
C ASN A 124 4.14 -12.11 -9.81
N PRO A 125 4.92 -11.15 -10.34
CA PRO A 125 4.48 -10.27 -11.42
C PRO A 125 4.18 -11.07 -12.69
N PRO A 126 3.40 -10.51 -13.63
CA PRO A 126 3.04 -11.23 -14.85
C PRO A 126 4.26 -11.46 -15.77
N SER A 127 4.04 -12.17 -16.88
CA SER A 127 5.08 -12.46 -17.88
C SER A 127 5.67 -11.19 -18.49
N ALA A 128 6.86 -11.30 -19.09
CA ALA A 128 7.50 -10.22 -19.82
C ALA A 128 6.57 -9.58 -20.86
N TRP A 129 5.73 -10.36 -21.54
CA TRP A 129 4.76 -9.85 -22.50
C TRP A 129 3.81 -8.80 -21.88
N VAL A 130 3.22 -9.10 -20.72
CA VAL A 130 2.34 -8.15 -20.02
C VAL A 130 3.14 -6.96 -19.51
N ARG A 131 4.30 -7.22 -18.87
CA ARG A 131 5.14 -6.17 -18.28
C ARG A 131 5.59 -5.15 -19.33
N VAL A 132 6.12 -5.62 -20.46
CA VAL A 132 6.56 -4.76 -21.56
C VAL A 132 5.38 -4.02 -22.18
N SER A 133 4.24 -4.67 -22.40
CA SER A 133 3.04 -4.01 -22.95
C SER A 133 2.54 -2.87 -22.05
N VAL A 134 2.49 -3.11 -20.74
CA VAL A 134 2.11 -2.10 -19.75
C VAL A 134 3.13 -0.96 -19.74
N LEU A 135 4.43 -1.25 -19.71
CA LEU A 135 5.48 -0.23 -19.68
C LEU A 135 5.55 0.60 -20.96
N ILE A 136 5.30 0.01 -22.13
CA ILE A 136 5.13 0.75 -23.38
C ILE A 136 3.96 1.74 -23.22
N ARG A 137 2.80 1.28 -22.74
CA ARG A 137 1.66 2.19 -22.53
C ARG A 137 1.96 3.28 -21.51
N VAL A 138 2.68 2.99 -20.42
CA VAL A 138 3.12 4.01 -19.45
C VAL A 138 4.02 5.04 -20.14
N ALA A 139 5.01 4.61 -20.93
CA ALA A 139 5.88 5.53 -21.67
C ALA A 139 5.09 6.37 -22.68
N GLU A 140 4.11 5.79 -23.38
CA GLU A 140 3.23 6.49 -24.32
C GLU A 140 2.38 7.57 -23.62
N ILE A 141 1.84 7.27 -22.43
CA ILE A 141 1.09 8.25 -21.63
C ILE A 141 1.98 9.46 -21.32
N PHE A 142 3.18 9.23 -20.78
CA PHE A 142 4.11 10.30 -20.43
C PHE A 142 4.67 11.03 -21.66
N ALA A 143 4.82 10.35 -22.80
CA ALA A 143 5.18 10.99 -24.06
C ALA A 143 4.08 11.93 -24.54
N TRP A 144 2.82 11.51 -24.43
CA TRP A 144 1.69 12.36 -24.76
C TRP A 144 1.60 13.57 -23.82
N LEU A 145 1.73 13.37 -22.50
CA LEU A 145 1.73 14.48 -21.53
C LEU A 145 2.85 15.48 -21.84
N SER A 146 4.08 14.99 -22.02
CA SER A 146 5.24 15.83 -22.32
C SER A 146 5.07 16.60 -23.64
N ALA A 147 4.51 15.98 -24.69
CA ALA A 147 4.27 16.64 -25.97
C ALA A 147 3.19 17.73 -25.89
N ASN A 148 2.28 17.63 -24.91
CA ASN A 148 1.25 18.62 -24.64
C ASN A 148 1.64 19.61 -23.52
N GLY A 149 2.92 19.63 -23.12
CA GLY A 149 3.43 20.57 -22.12
C GLY A 149 2.87 20.32 -20.72
N LEU A 150 2.54 19.08 -20.38
CA LEU A 150 2.03 18.66 -19.06
C LEU A 150 3.05 17.79 -18.31
N ALA A 151 3.04 17.94 -16.99
CA ALA A 151 3.78 17.12 -16.03
C ALA A 151 2.83 16.64 -14.93
N HIS A 152 3.07 15.43 -14.41
CA HIS A 152 2.35 14.86 -13.27
C HIS A 152 2.87 15.45 -11.96
N GLY A 153 4.19 15.53 -11.78
CA GLY A 153 4.79 16.12 -10.58
C GLY A 153 4.60 15.30 -9.30
N ASP A 154 4.19 14.04 -9.43
CA ASP A 154 4.09 13.08 -8.32
C ASP A 154 4.01 11.63 -8.84
N PHE A 155 4.72 11.33 -9.92
CA PHE A 155 4.63 10.00 -10.51
C PHE A 155 5.30 8.94 -9.61
N SER A 156 4.52 7.93 -9.21
CA SER A 156 4.98 6.75 -8.47
C SER A 156 4.27 5.47 -8.96
N ASP A 157 4.62 4.32 -8.36
CA ASP A 157 3.97 3.05 -8.65
C ASP A 157 2.49 2.98 -8.30
N ALA A 158 2.04 3.80 -7.33
CA ALA A 158 0.65 3.87 -6.94
C ALA A 158 -0.25 4.55 -7.99
N ASN A 159 0.31 5.42 -8.83
CA ASN A 159 -0.48 6.24 -9.77
C ASN A 159 -0.79 5.54 -11.10
N ILE A 160 -0.25 4.34 -11.34
CA ILE A 160 -0.57 3.56 -12.54
C ILE A 160 -1.26 2.28 -12.12
N VAL A 161 -2.44 2.06 -12.70
CA VAL A 161 -3.16 0.78 -12.63
C VAL A 161 -3.09 0.07 -13.97
N TRP A 162 -2.98 -1.25 -13.96
CA TRP A 162 -2.82 -2.04 -15.18
C TRP A 162 -3.78 -3.23 -15.23
N ARG A 163 -4.03 -3.72 -16.44
CA ARG A 163 -4.79 -4.94 -16.70
C ARG A 163 -4.02 -5.87 -17.60
N GLU A 164 -4.37 -7.15 -17.58
CA GLU A 164 -3.84 -8.18 -18.47
C GLU A 164 -4.84 -8.55 -19.57
N ALA A 165 -6.11 -8.69 -19.22
CA ALA A 165 -7.20 -9.06 -20.11
C ALA A 165 -8.23 -7.92 -20.24
N PRO A 166 -8.96 -7.80 -21.37
CA PRO A 166 -8.89 -8.63 -22.58
C PRO A 166 -7.60 -8.41 -23.40
N SER A 167 -6.90 -7.31 -23.15
CA SER A 167 -5.55 -7.06 -23.62
C SER A 167 -4.79 -6.24 -22.58
N PRO A 168 -3.45 -6.36 -22.50
CA PRO A 168 -2.66 -5.57 -21.58
C PRO A 168 -2.88 -4.08 -21.78
N GLY A 169 -2.93 -3.33 -20.68
CA GLY A 169 -3.14 -1.88 -20.72
C GLY A 169 -2.82 -1.23 -19.39
N ALA A 170 -2.58 0.08 -19.43
CA ALA A 170 -2.28 0.89 -18.27
C ALA A 170 -3.16 2.15 -18.26
N VAL A 171 -3.50 2.61 -17.06
CA VAL A 171 -4.20 3.86 -16.81
C VAL A 171 -3.48 4.64 -15.71
N LEU A 172 -3.24 5.92 -15.96
CA LEU A 172 -2.77 6.91 -15.00
C LEU A 172 -3.96 7.45 -14.19
N ILE A 173 -3.92 7.25 -12.89
CA ILE A 173 -4.89 7.78 -11.92
C ILE A 173 -4.29 8.99 -11.19
N ASP A 174 -5.12 9.72 -10.43
CA ASP A 174 -4.75 10.97 -9.76
C ASP A 174 -4.23 12.06 -10.70
N ALA A 175 -4.87 12.16 -11.87
CA ALA A 175 -4.54 13.16 -12.90
C ALA A 175 -5.07 14.57 -12.61
N ASP A 176 -5.80 14.79 -11.52
CA ASP A 176 -6.33 16.10 -11.13
C ASP A 176 -5.25 17.07 -10.60
N GLY A 177 -4.05 16.56 -10.31
CA GLY A 177 -2.86 17.34 -9.97
C GLY A 177 -1.95 17.71 -11.15
N LEU A 178 -2.31 17.33 -12.39
CA LEU A 178 -1.52 17.65 -13.58
C LEU A 178 -1.27 19.15 -13.72
N GLN A 179 -0.08 19.51 -14.17
CA GLN A 179 0.39 20.89 -14.22
C GLN A 179 1.19 21.20 -15.50
N PRO A 180 1.33 22.48 -15.88
CA PRO A 180 2.23 22.88 -16.94
C PRO A 180 3.68 22.41 -16.68
N ALA A 181 4.34 21.90 -17.71
CA ALA A 181 5.62 21.24 -17.60
C ALA A 181 6.81 22.18 -17.33
N ASP A 182 6.63 23.49 -17.45
CA ASP A 182 7.62 24.53 -17.16
C ASP A 182 7.54 25.05 -15.72
N ARG A 183 6.63 24.49 -14.92
CA ARG A 183 6.33 24.96 -13.57
C ARG A 183 6.97 24.07 -12.50
N ILE A 184 7.39 24.72 -11.40
CA ILE A 184 7.85 24.07 -10.17
C ILE A 184 6.93 24.53 -9.04
N GLU A 185 6.30 23.59 -8.35
CA GLU A 185 5.45 23.90 -7.21
C GLU A 185 6.28 24.25 -5.96
N PRO A 186 5.73 25.11 -5.07
CA PRO A 186 6.40 25.45 -3.82
C PRO A 186 6.48 24.26 -2.85
N LYS A 187 5.57 23.29 -2.98
CA LYS A 187 5.52 22.04 -2.19
C LYS A 187 5.01 20.91 -3.08
N GLY A 188 5.50 19.70 -2.85
CA GLY A 188 5.06 18.50 -3.55
C GLY A 188 5.07 17.28 -2.62
N MET A 189 4.33 16.25 -3.02
CA MET A 189 4.37 14.97 -2.30
C MET A 189 5.69 14.25 -2.54
N LYS A 190 6.11 13.48 -1.54
CA LYS A 190 7.34 12.70 -1.57
C LYS A 190 6.98 11.25 -1.30
N THR A 191 6.83 10.48 -2.38
CA THR A 191 6.61 9.04 -2.27
C THR A 191 7.97 8.35 -2.08
N PRO A 192 8.18 7.61 -0.98
CA PRO A 192 9.45 6.93 -0.71
C PRO A 192 9.93 6.10 -1.91
N HIS A 193 11.23 6.09 -2.18
CA HIS A 193 11.86 5.36 -3.29
C HIS A 193 11.46 5.81 -4.72
N TRP A 194 10.69 6.89 -4.84
CA TRP A 194 10.32 7.54 -6.11
C TRP A 194 10.75 9.01 -6.16
N VAL A 195 11.26 9.55 -5.04
CA VAL A 195 11.66 10.95 -4.93
C VAL A 195 12.84 11.25 -5.84
N ASP A 196 12.71 12.30 -6.65
CA ASP A 196 13.81 12.80 -7.47
C ASP A 196 14.97 13.26 -6.58
N PRO A 197 16.21 12.82 -6.84
CA PRO A 197 17.40 13.26 -6.11
C PRO A 197 17.57 14.78 -6.02
N ARG A 198 17.10 15.55 -7.01
CA ARG A 198 17.09 17.03 -6.96
C ARG A 198 16.16 17.60 -5.88
N VAL A 199 15.07 16.91 -5.53
CA VAL A 199 14.19 17.26 -4.40
C VAL A 199 14.84 16.89 -3.06
N VAL A 200 15.55 15.75 -3.01
CA VAL A 200 16.25 15.31 -1.80
C VAL A 200 17.36 16.29 -1.43
N THR A 201 18.14 16.76 -2.40
CA THR A 201 19.22 17.75 -2.17
C THR A 201 18.72 19.19 -2.01
N GLY A 202 17.43 19.44 -2.24
CA GLY A 202 16.85 20.78 -2.19
C GLY A 202 17.20 21.66 -3.38
N ALA A 203 17.70 21.10 -4.49
CA ALA A 203 17.95 21.84 -5.73
C ALA A 203 16.64 22.34 -6.38
N ILE A 204 15.54 21.61 -6.15
CA ILE A 204 14.18 22.03 -6.50
C ILE A 204 13.24 21.78 -5.30
N THR A 205 12.16 22.56 -5.20
CA THR A 205 11.22 22.54 -4.05
C THR A 205 10.18 21.42 -4.13
N ALA A 206 9.85 20.97 -5.34
CA ALA A 206 8.90 19.91 -5.64
C ALA A 206 9.29 19.22 -6.95
N HIS A 207 8.68 18.06 -7.23
CA HIS A 207 8.86 17.37 -8.48
C HIS A 207 8.37 18.21 -9.67
N ASP A 208 9.14 18.17 -10.76
CA ASP A 208 8.86 18.83 -12.03
C ASP A 208 8.74 17.78 -13.16
N ARG A 209 8.67 18.24 -14.41
CA ARG A 209 8.64 17.34 -15.58
C ARG A 209 9.83 16.38 -15.64
N TYR A 210 11.01 16.81 -15.20
CA TYR A 210 12.21 15.98 -15.26
C TYR A 210 12.16 14.94 -14.15
N SER A 211 11.53 15.23 -13.00
CA SER A 211 11.21 14.26 -11.96
C SER A 211 10.32 13.13 -12.48
N ASP A 212 9.32 13.46 -13.31
CA ASP A 212 8.51 12.43 -13.98
C ASP A 212 9.38 11.54 -14.88
N TRP A 213 10.36 12.10 -15.60
CA TRP A 213 11.27 11.32 -16.45
C TRP A 213 12.19 10.41 -15.63
N TYR A 214 12.61 10.85 -14.45
CA TYR A 214 13.39 10.03 -13.53
C TYR A 214 12.55 8.88 -12.96
N ALA A 215 11.33 9.18 -12.49
CA ALA A 215 10.38 8.17 -12.04
C ALA A 215 10.02 7.17 -13.16
N LEU A 216 9.89 7.63 -14.41
CA LEU A 216 9.71 6.77 -15.58
C LEU A 216 10.89 5.82 -15.76
N ALA A 217 12.13 6.30 -15.66
CA ALA A 217 13.29 5.43 -15.73
C ALA A 217 13.35 4.41 -14.57
N LEU A 218 12.93 4.78 -13.36
CA LEU A 218 12.79 3.84 -12.24
C LEU A 218 11.73 2.76 -12.54
N ALA A 219 10.58 3.15 -13.10
CA ALA A 219 9.54 2.21 -13.51
C ALA A 219 10.05 1.22 -14.57
N MET A 220 10.86 1.68 -15.53
CA MET A 220 11.50 0.81 -16.53
C MET A 220 12.52 -0.13 -15.88
N TYR A 221 13.39 0.41 -15.02
CA TYR A 221 14.43 -0.37 -14.36
C TYR A 221 13.84 -1.51 -13.52
N ARG A 222 12.88 -1.16 -12.64
CA ARG A 222 12.21 -2.12 -11.75
C ARG A 222 11.25 -3.04 -12.52
N GLY A 223 10.49 -2.51 -13.48
CA GLY A 223 9.47 -3.26 -14.19
C GLY A 223 10.00 -4.23 -15.24
N LEU A 224 11.10 -3.89 -15.93
CA LEU A 224 11.72 -4.78 -16.92
C LEU A 224 12.58 -5.85 -16.26
N LEU A 225 13.35 -5.49 -15.22
CA LEU A 225 14.35 -6.38 -14.64
C LEU A 225 13.92 -7.03 -13.31
N LEU A 226 12.79 -6.61 -12.73
CA LEU A 226 12.30 -7.05 -11.42
C LEU A 226 13.32 -6.86 -10.28
N VAL A 227 14.22 -5.91 -10.46
CA VAL A 227 15.19 -5.49 -9.44
C VAL A 227 14.51 -4.60 -8.41
N PRO A 228 14.95 -4.58 -7.14
CA PRO A 228 14.41 -3.67 -6.13
C PRO A 228 14.50 -2.20 -6.56
N GLY A 229 15.58 -1.85 -7.27
CA GLY A 229 15.79 -0.49 -7.78
C GLY A 229 15.92 0.57 -6.68
N ASN A 230 16.43 0.20 -5.51
CA ASN A 230 16.73 1.14 -4.44
C ASN A 230 17.95 1.98 -4.85
N LEU A 231 17.70 3.18 -5.36
CA LEU A 231 18.72 4.13 -5.81
C LEU A 231 18.69 5.40 -4.95
N ASP A 232 18.22 5.28 -3.71
CA ASP A 232 18.22 6.36 -2.73
C ASP A 232 19.64 6.77 -2.33
N GLN A 233 19.79 7.97 -1.80
CA GLN A 233 21.09 8.49 -1.39
C GLN A 233 21.71 7.60 -0.31
N ASN A 234 22.97 7.21 -0.51
CA ASN A 234 23.74 6.51 0.51
C ASN A 234 24.05 7.45 1.69
N PRO A 235 24.35 6.90 2.89
CA PRO A 235 24.73 7.71 4.06
C PRO A 235 25.95 8.63 3.83
N ASP A 236 26.82 8.29 2.87
CA ASP A 236 27.98 9.10 2.48
C ASP A 236 27.65 10.22 1.48
N GLY A 237 26.37 10.38 1.13
CA GLY A 237 25.88 11.37 0.19
C GLY A 237 25.97 10.96 -1.29
N SER A 238 26.57 9.80 -1.60
CA SER A 238 26.67 9.29 -2.96
C SER A 238 25.35 8.71 -3.46
N TRP A 239 25.18 8.64 -4.78
CA TRP A 239 24.00 8.08 -5.43
C TRP A 239 24.36 6.73 -6.08
N PRO A 240 23.65 5.64 -5.75
CA PRO A 240 23.84 4.35 -6.40
C PRO A 240 23.56 4.43 -7.90
N ARG A 241 24.29 3.62 -8.68
CA ARG A 241 24.06 3.46 -10.13
C ARG A 241 23.16 2.25 -10.40
N PRO A 242 22.45 2.19 -11.54
CA PRO A 242 21.69 1.01 -11.94
C PRO A 242 22.64 -0.13 -12.35
N SER A 243 23.13 -0.90 -11.37
CA SER A 243 24.15 -1.94 -11.56
C SER A 243 23.60 -3.33 -11.86
N GLN A 244 22.31 -3.57 -11.64
CA GLN A 244 21.66 -4.87 -11.84
C GLN A 244 21.10 -5.02 -13.27
N ILE A 245 21.82 -4.51 -14.26
CA ILE A 245 21.48 -4.65 -15.68
C ILE A 245 22.23 -5.89 -16.22
N PRO A 246 21.53 -6.93 -16.70
CA PRO A 246 22.15 -8.16 -17.14
C PRO A 246 22.95 -7.98 -18.43
N ALA A 247 24.00 -8.78 -18.60
CA ALA A 247 24.74 -8.83 -19.85
C ALA A 247 23.81 -9.29 -20.99
N GLY A 248 23.82 -8.56 -22.12
CA GLY A 248 22.91 -8.82 -23.24
C GLY A 248 21.57 -8.10 -23.17
N PHE A 249 21.30 -7.29 -22.13
CA PHE A 249 20.14 -6.40 -22.13
C PHE A 249 20.21 -5.42 -23.32
N PRO A 250 19.09 -5.08 -23.98
CA PRO A 250 19.12 -4.24 -25.18
C PRO A 250 19.89 -2.94 -24.97
N ALA A 251 20.88 -2.68 -25.85
CA ALA A 251 21.79 -1.55 -25.71
C ALA A 251 21.09 -0.18 -25.69
N PRO A 252 20.03 0.08 -26.50
CA PRO A 252 19.27 1.32 -26.40
C PRO A 252 18.68 1.53 -24.99
N LEU A 253 18.05 0.50 -24.41
CA LEU A 253 17.44 0.57 -23.08
C LEU A 253 18.50 0.77 -21.99
N THR A 254 19.62 0.05 -22.07
CA THR A 254 20.79 0.23 -21.18
C THR A 254 21.29 1.68 -21.20
N GLY A 255 21.40 2.28 -22.39
CA GLY A 255 21.81 3.66 -22.56
C GLY A 255 20.86 4.66 -21.90
N LEU A 256 19.54 4.47 -22.06
CA LEU A 256 18.53 5.34 -21.43
C LEU A 256 18.52 5.22 -19.90
N LEU A 257 18.67 4.01 -19.36
CA LEU A 257 18.81 3.76 -17.92
C LEU A 257 20.02 4.51 -17.35
N HIS A 258 21.21 4.33 -17.96
CA HIS A 258 22.40 4.98 -17.46
C HIS A 258 22.38 6.50 -17.60
N ARG A 259 21.83 7.04 -18.70
CA ARG A 259 21.68 8.48 -18.89
C ARG A 259 20.82 9.14 -17.82
N THR A 260 19.81 8.43 -17.33
CA THR A 260 18.82 9.00 -16.40
C THR A 260 19.16 8.72 -14.94
N LEU A 261 19.67 7.53 -14.63
CA LEU A 261 19.82 7.04 -13.26
C LEU A 261 21.26 7.06 -12.74
N SER A 262 22.30 7.14 -13.59
CA SER A 262 23.70 7.11 -13.13
C SER A 262 24.22 8.46 -12.62
N ASP A 263 23.64 9.56 -13.09
CA ASP A 263 23.91 10.92 -12.62
C ASP A 263 22.56 11.61 -12.36
N PRO A 264 21.87 11.23 -11.27
CA PRO A 264 20.48 11.57 -11.11
C PRO A 264 20.26 13.05 -10.73
N LEU A 265 21.29 13.81 -10.38
CA LEU A 265 21.16 15.25 -10.14
C LEU A 265 21.12 16.06 -11.44
N ARG A 266 21.58 15.48 -12.55
CA ARG A 266 21.57 16.11 -13.86
C ARG A 266 20.20 15.95 -14.52
N GLU A 267 19.51 17.07 -14.74
CA GLU A 267 18.23 17.09 -15.47
C GLU A 267 18.41 17.05 -16.98
N ASN A 268 19.42 17.75 -17.50
CA ASN A 268 19.68 17.84 -18.93
C ASN A 268 20.22 16.51 -19.48
N GLY A 269 19.47 15.85 -20.35
CA GLY A 269 19.90 14.58 -20.96
C GLY A 269 19.34 13.32 -20.31
N ARG A 270 18.49 13.45 -19.28
CA ARG A 270 17.56 12.37 -18.88
C ARG A 270 16.80 11.86 -20.11
N ALA A 271 16.53 10.56 -20.15
CA ALA A 271 15.79 9.95 -21.25
C ALA A 271 14.35 10.49 -21.27
N THR A 272 13.94 11.00 -22.43
CA THR A 272 12.58 11.48 -22.63
C THR A 272 11.61 10.30 -22.72
N PRO A 273 10.32 10.50 -22.39
CA PRO A 273 9.33 9.44 -22.55
C PRO A 273 9.22 8.91 -24.00
N ALA A 274 9.41 9.76 -25.01
CA ALA A 274 9.40 9.36 -26.41
C ALA A 274 10.59 8.44 -26.78
N GLU A 275 11.78 8.69 -26.22
CA GLU A 275 12.92 7.78 -26.36
C GLU A 275 12.63 6.41 -25.76
N TRP A 276 11.95 6.36 -24.60
CA TRP A 276 11.52 5.09 -23.99
C TRP A 276 10.54 4.31 -24.88
N VAL A 277 9.53 4.98 -25.45
CA VAL A 277 8.58 4.36 -26.39
C VAL A 277 9.34 3.74 -27.57
N HIS A 278 10.26 4.49 -28.17
CA HIS A 278 11.03 4.02 -29.31
C HIS A 278 11.91 2.82 -28.94
N ALA A 279 12.70 2.92 -27.86
CA ALA A 279 13.63 1.87 -27.45
C ALA A 279 12.93 0.59 -26.99
N LEU A 280 11.77 0.69 -26.31
CA LEU A 280 10.97 -0.48 -25.92
C LEU A 280 10.39 -1.20 -27.14
N ARG A 281 9.87 -0.44 -28.12
CA ARG A 281 9.33 -1.01 -29.35
C ARG A 281 10.43 -1.65 -30.18
N GLU A 282 11.56 -0.98 -30.36
CA GLU A 282 12.73 -1.54 -31.05
C GLU A 282 13.25 -2.82 -30.39
N ALA A 283 13.27 -2.88 -29.05
CA ALA A 283 13.82 -4.01 -28.32
C ALA A 283 12.91 -5.26 -28.29
N PHE A 284 11.59 -5.08 -28.31
CA PHE A 284 10.64 -6.16 -27.99
C PHE A 284 9.58 -6.41 -29.05
N LEU A 285 9.49 -5.60 -30.10
CA LEU A 285 8.51 -5.77 -31.17
C LEU A 285 9.21 -6.05 -32.50
N LEU A 286 8.68 -7.01 -33.26
CA LEU A 286 9.08 -7.29 -34.64
C LEU A 286 8.47 -6.28 -35.62
N ASN A 287 7.30 -5.74 -35.27
CA ASN A 287 6.55 -4.71 -35.98
C ASN A 287 5.56 -4.04 -35.00
N ASP A 288 4.76 -3.07 -35.45
CA ASP A 288 3.86 -2.29 -34.60
C ASP A 288 2.86 -3.09 -33.74
N THR A 289 2.62 -4.36 -34.06
CA THR A 289 1.60 -5.19 -33.39
C THR A 289 2.12 -6.51 -32.83
N GLN A 290 3.27 -6.98 -33.30
CA GLN A 290 3.79 -8.31 -32.97
C GLN A 290 5.03 -8.22 -32.10
N PHE A 291 5.01 -8.93 -30.98
CA PHE A 291 6.16 -9.05 -30.07
C PHE A 291 7.20 -10.06 -30.57
N ASP A 292 8.46 -9.82 -30.22
CA ASP A 292 9.54 -10.80 -30.35
C ASP A 292 9.54 -11.72 -29.13
N ASP A 293 8.99 -12.92 -29.31
CA ASP A 293 8.92 -13.94 -28.26
C ASP A 293 10.29 -14.36 -27.72
N ASN A 294 11.36 -14.27 -28.52
CA ASN A 294 12.71 -14.59 -28.06
C ASN A 294 13.23 -13.51 -27.12
N ALA A 295 13.08 -12.24 -27.49
CA ALA A 295 13.45 -11.11 -26.64
C ALA A 295 12.67 -11.12 -25.31
N LEU A 296 11.37 -11.43 -25.35
CA LEU A 296 10.55 -11.56 -24.16
C LEU A 296 10.98 -12.72 -23.25
N ARG A 297 11.30 -13.89 -23.82
CA ARG A 297 11.82 -15.03 -23.04
C ARG A 297 13.16 -14.71 -22.37
N GLN A 298 14.06 -14.03 -23.08
CA GLN A 298 15.34 -13.60 -22.51
C GLN A 298 15.13 -12.61 -21.35
N LEU A 299 14.16 -11.70 -21.48
CA LEU A 299 13.81 -10.77 -20.41
C LEU A 299 13.26 -11.49 -19.17
N ASP A 300 12.36 -12.45 -19.34
CA ASP A 300 11.85 -13.24 -18.20
C ASP A 300 12.97 -14.06 -17.55
N GLN A 301 13.81 -14.74 -18.34
CA GLN A 301 14.97 -15.49 -17.80
C GLN A 301 15.91 -14.60 -16.98
N ALA A 302 16.18 -13.38 -17.43
CA ALA A 302 17.01 -12.44 -16.70
C ALA A 302 16.33 -11.94 -15.41
N ALA A 303 15.02 -11.70 -15.46
CA ALA A 303 14.23 -11.23 -14.32
C ALA A 303 13.94 -12.34 -13.29
N ASP A 304 13.92 -13.60 -13.71
CA ASP A 304 13.66 -14.77 -12.84
C ASP A 304 14.72 -14.95 -11.75
N ALA A 305 15.94 -14.43 -11.96
CA ALA A 305 16.97 -14.39 -10.91
C ALA A 305 16.53 -13.61 -9.66
N HIS A 306 15.56 -12.69 -9.80
CA HIS A 306 15.00 -11.92 -8.71
C HIS A 306 13.65 -12.46 -8.21
N ARG A 307 13.03 -13.39 -8.94
CA ARG A 307 11.81 -14.05 -8.49
C ARG A 307 12.14 -15.07 -7.40
N PRO A 308 11.25 -15.25 -6.41
CA PRO A 308 11.38 -16.37 -5.49
C PRO A 308 11.34 -17.69 -6.28
N PRO A 309 12.17 -18.69 -5.92
CA PRO A 309 12.16 -19.97 -6.60
C PRO A 309 10.75 -20.59 -6.50
N PRO A 310 10.26 -21.24 -7.57
CA PRO A 310 9.01 -21.97 -7.49
C PRO A 310 9.08 -23.00 -6.35
N PRO A 311 7.98 -23.26 -5.63
CA PRO A 311 8.00 -24.23 -4.55
C PRO A 311 8.42 -25.59 -5.10
N THR A 312 9.62 -26.06 -4.73
CA THR A 312 10.17 -27.33 -5.18
C THR A 312 9.28 -28.46 -4.70
N THR A 313 8.45 -29.01 -5.58
CA THR A 313 7.64 -30.19 -5.25
C THR A 313 8.56 -31.41 -5.30
N GLN A 314 9.27 -31.69 -4.20
CA GLN A 314 9.96 -32.98 -4.08
C GLN A 314 8.91 -34.07 -3.90
N PHE A 315 8.74 -34.92 -4.93
CA PHE A 315 8.02 -36.18 -4.78
C PHE A 315 8.80 -37.08 -3.83
N GLN A 316 8.45 -37.07 -2.54
CA GLN A 316 8.87 -38.14 -1.63
C GLN A 316 8.00 -39.37 -1.90
N PRO A 317 8.58 -40.56 -2.15
CA PRO A 317 7.82 -41.80 -2.19
C PRO A 317 7.14 -42.01 -0.84
N LEU A 318 5.86 -42.37 -0.84
CA LEU A 318 5.12 -42.70 0.37
C LEU A 318 5.87 -43.77 1.19
N PRO A 319 6.03 -43.61 2.51
CA PRO A 319 6.61 -44.65 3.35
C PRO A 319 5.73 -45.91 3.32
N PRO A 320 6.31 -47.12 3.42
CA PRO A 320 5.54 -48.35 3.41
C PRO A 320 4.62 -48.43 4.62
N VAL A 321 3.36 -48.79 4.38
CA VAL A 321 2.33 -48.94 5.41
C VAL A 321 2.77 -50.01 6.43
N PRO A 322 2.81 -49.72 7.74
CA PRO A 322 3.09 -50.72 8.75
C PRO A 322 1.97 -51.77 8.78
N GLN A 323 2.29 -53.02 8.50
CA GLN A 323 1.37 -54.14 8.70
C GLN A 323 1.22 -54.39 10.20
N GLY A 324 0.15 -53.88 10.80
CA GLY A 324 -0.07 -54.08 12.23
C GLY A 324 -1.22 -53.27 12.81
N PHE A 325 -2.43 -53.41 12.27
CA PHE A 325 -3.63 -53.09 13.03
C PHE A 325 -4.58 -54.29 12.97
N GLY A 326 -4.77 -54.91 14.14
CA GLY A 326 -5.78 -55.93 14.35
C GLY A 326 -7.17 -55.40 14.07
N THR A 327 -8.08 -56.34 13.81
CA THR A 327 -9.50 -56.14 13.53
C THR A 327 -10.15 -54.98 14.30
N PRO A 328 -10.91 -54.09 13.64
CA PRO A 328 -11.58 -52.98 14.30
C PRO A 328 -12.63 -53.50 15.29
N GLN A 329 -12.56 -53.04 16.54
CA GLN A 329 -13.64 -53.25 17.50
C GLN A 329 -14.79 -52.25 17.24
N PRO A 330 -16.06 -52.64 17.44
CA PRO A 330 -17.17 -51.71 17.31
C PRO A 330 -17.15 -50.66 18.43
N LEU A 331 -17.39 -49.40 18.07
CA LEU A 331 -17.49 -48.28 19.01
C LEU A 331 -18.73 -48.41 19.93
N PRO A 332 -18.69 -47.91 21.18
CA PRO A 332 -19.86 -47.88 22.05
C PRO A 332 -20.89 -46.86 21.54
N ILE A 333 -22.17 -47.25 21.56
CA ILE A 333 -23.31 -46.35 21.28
C ILE A 333 -23.38 -45.28 22.38
N VAL A 334 -23.18 -44.02 22.00
CA VAL A 334 -23.44 -42.86 22.88
C VAL A 334 -24.94 -42.59 22.88
N GLN A 335 -25.62 -42.75 24.03
CA GLN A 335 -27.01 -42.35 24.20
C GLN A 335 -27.12 -40.81 24.27
N GLN A 336 -28.04 -40.24 23.48
CA GLN A 336 -28.36 -38.80 23.54
C GLN A 336 -29.14 -38.48 24.84
N PRO A 337 -28.84 -37.35 25.52
CA PRO A 337 -29.66 -36.90 26.64
C PRO A 337 -31.02 -36.36 26.17
N PRO A 338 -32.08 -36.46 27.00
CA PRO A 338 -33.43 -36.08 26.61
C PRO A 338 -33.61 -34.55 26.44
N TYR A 339 -34.41 -34.19 25.45
CA TYR A 339 -34.80 -32.82 25.09
C TYR A 339 -35.64 -32.17 26.21
N LEU A 340 -35.17 -31.05 26.75
CA LEU A 340 -35.93 -30.16 27.65
C LEU A 340 -36.54 -29.01 26.83
N PRO A 341 -37.84 -28.71 26.95
CA PRO A 341 -38.46 -27.57 26.26
C PRO A 341 -37.94 -26.23 26.78
N GLN A 342 -37.68 -25.29 25.86
CA GLN A 342 -37.22 -23.93 26.14
C GLN A 342 -38.26 -23.10 26.90
N GLN A 343 -37.84 -22.40 27.96
CA GLN A 343 -38.60 -21.31 28.58
C GLN A 343 -38.35 -19.99 27.83
N PRO A 344 -39.39 -19.14 27.65
CA PRO A 344 -39.23 -17.85 26.99
C PRO A 344 -38.54 -16.84 27.91
N SER A 345 -37.40 -16.30 27.46
CA SER A 345 -36.69 -15.22 28.16
C SER A 345 -37.41 -13.88 27.97
N MET A 346 -37.85 -13.29 29.09
CA MET A 346 -38.41 -11.95 29.18
C MET A 346 -37.37 -10.87 28.87
N VAL A 347 -37.77 -9.86 28.09
CA VAL A 347 -37.01 -8.62 27.84
C VAL A 347 -37.14 -7.70 29.07
N PRO A 348 -36.03 -7.24 29.70
CA PRO A 348 -36.12 -6.19 30.72
C PRO A 348 -36.21 -4.79 30.07
N PRO A 349 -36.92 -3.83 30.70
CA PRO A 349 -37.16 -2.50 30.13
C PRO A 349 -35.95 -1.56 30.33
N PRO A 350 -35.84 -0.47 29.52
CA PRO A 350 -34.71 0.44 29.60
C PRO A 350 -34.80 1.36 30.83
N SER A 351 -33.77 1.35 31.67
CA SER A 351 -33.62 2.28 32.80
C SER A 351 -33.08 3.64 32.35
N SER A 352 -33.76 4.71 32.77
CA SER A 352 -33.48 6.10 32.45
C SER A 352 -32.44 6.77 33.38
N ARG A 353 -31.55 7.58 32.78
CA ARG A 353 -30.86 8.81 33.26
C ARG A 353 -29.99 8.75 34.55
N SER A 354 -28.77 9.31 34.52
CA SER A 354 -28.46 10.64 35.11
C SER A 354 -26.98 11.11 35.04
N SER A 355 -26.76 12.24 34.35
CA SER A 355 -26.07 13.49 34.76
C SER A 355 -24.64 13.61 35.33
N TYR A 356 -23.80 12.58 35.48
CA TYR A 356 -22.44 12.82 36.04
C TYR A 356 -21.32 13.16 35.02
N VAL A 357 -21.57 13.00 33.71
CA VAL A 357 -20.52 13.17 32.68
C VAL A 357 -20.29 14.64 32.30
N VAL A 358 -21.29 15.52 32.45
CA VAL A 358 -21.20 16.91 31.99
C VAL A 358 -20.28 17.77 32.90
N ALA A 359 -20.17 17.45 34.18
CA ALA A 359 -19.32 18.21 35.11
C ALA A 359 -17.81 17.94 34.91
N ALA A 360 -17.44 16.72 34.50
CA ALA A 360 -16.04 16.34 34.27
C ALA A 360 -15.46 16.93 32.97
N VAL A 361 -16.29 17.10 31.93
CA VAL A 361 -15.87 17.64 30.63
C VAL A 361 -15.61 19.15 30.69
N VAL A 362 -16.37 19.90 31.49
CA VAL A 362 -16.18 21.35 31.64
C VAL A 362 -14.92 21.68 32.46
N ALA A 363 -14.60 20.88 33.48
CA ALA A 363 -13.38 21.06 34.27
C ALA A 363 -12.09 20.77 33.47
N LEU A 364 -12.13 19.79 32.55
CA LEU A 364 -11.00 19.43 31.70
C LEU A 364 -10.77 20.46 30.58
N GLY A 365 -11.84 21.03 30.02
CA GLY A 365 -11.77 22.11 29.02
C GLY A 365 -11.14 23.39 29.57
N LEU A 366 -11.43 23.76 30.82
CA LEU A 366 -10.84 24.94 31.46
C LEU A 366 -9.34 24.75 31.77
N LEU A 367 -8.90 23.53 32.07
CA LEU A 367 -7.49 23.22 32.33
C LEU A 367 -6.64 23.37 31.04
N VAL A 368 -7.16 22.94 29.89
CA VAL A 368 -6.47 23.01 28.59
C VAL A 368 -6.30 24.45 28.12
N VAL A 369 -7.28 25.33 28.37
CA VAL A 369 -7.20 26.75 28.01
C VAL A 369 -6.15 27.48 28.86
N VAL A 370 -6.03 27.14 30.15
CA VAL A 370 -5.01 27.73 31.04
C VAL A 370 -3.61 27.28 30.67
N VAL A 371 -3.41 26.00 30.34
CA VAL A 371 -2.10 25.47 29.90
C VAL A 371 -1.70 26.05 28.53
N GLY A 372 -2.65 26.16 27.60
CA GLY A 372 -2.42 26.79 26.29
C GLY A 372 -2.02 28.27 26.40
N ALA A 373 -2.64 29.02 27.31
CA ALA A 373 -2.31 30.43 27.56
C ALA A 373 -0.90 30.60 28.16
N VAL A 374 -0.46 29.67 29.04
CA VAL A 374 0.88 29.70 29.65
C VAL A 374 1.98 29.38 28.63
N VAL A 375 1.77 28.38 27.75
CA VAL A 375 2.72 28.01 26.70
C VAL A 375 2.85 29.13 25.65
N MET A 376 1.74 29.78 25.29
CA MET A 376 1.76 30.91 24.37
C MET A 376 2.45 32.15 24.98
N TYR A 377 2.31 32.36 26.28
CA TYR A 377 2.98 33.43 27.01
C TYR A 377 4.50 33.23 27.04
N THR A 378 5.00 32.00 27.24
CA THR A 378 6.44 31.71 27.29
C THR A 378 7.16 31.77 25.93
N VAL A 379 6.45 31.50 24.82
CA VAL A 379 7.05 31.55 23.46
C VAL A 379 7.09 32.98 22.91
N SER A 380 6.20 33.87 23.38
CA SER A 380 6.10 35.27 22.93
C SER A 380 7.15 36.23 23.51
N ARG A 381 7.92 35.82 24.53
CA ARG A 381 8.99 36.64 25.14
C ARG A 381 10.30 35.87 25.07
N GLY A 382 11.03 36.06 23.98
CA GLY A 382 12.26 35.34 23.70
C GLY A 382 13.42 35.64 24.65
N THR A 383 14.54 34.94 24.44
CA THR A 383 15.88 35.57 24.37
C THR A 383 16.89 34.62 23.74
N THR A 384 17.59 35.20 22.77
CA THR A 384 18.94 34.93 22.25
C THR A 384 20.01 34.66 23.32
N THR A 385 20.95 33.74 23.04
CA THR A 385 22.40 33.97 23.25
C THR A 385 23.24 33.13 22.29
N ALA A 386 24.29 33.75 21.76
CA ALA A 386 25.26 33.26 20.79
C ALA A 386 26.43 32.46 21.38
N GLY A 387 27.04 31.61 20.54
CA GLY A 387 28.49 31.46 20.28
C GLY A 387 29.46 31.06 21.39
N ALA A 388 30.23 29.98 21.15
CA ALA A 388 31.71 29.98 21.19
C ALA A 388 32.29 28.67 20.64
N ALA A 389 33.25 28.81 19.73
CA ALA A 389 34.14 27.76 19.23
C ALA A 389 35.40 27.63 20.12
N LEU A 390 36.08 26.47 20.07
CA LEU A 390 37.52 26.28 19.74
C LEU A 390 38.06 24.90 20.18
N THR A 391 38.65 24.18 19.21
CA THR A 391 39.92 23.37 19.20
C THR A 391 40.37 22.63 20.48
N SER A 392 40.84 21.37 20.46
CA SER A 392 42.02 20.79 19.78
C SER A 392 42.02 19.26 20.06
N GLY A 393 42.47 18.35 19.19
CA GLY A 393 43.87 17.93 19.13
C GLY A 393 44.03 16.39 19.13
N THR A 394 44.48 15.87 17.99
CA THR A 394 45.27 14.66 17.65
C THR A 394 45.60 13.59 18.72
N SER A 395 45.43 12.31 18.34
CA SER A 395 46.46 11.23 18.49
C SER A 395 46.14 9.99 17.64
N GLN A 396 47.15 9.51 16.93
CA GLN A 396 47.24 8.24 16.17
C GLN A 396 47.74 7.08 17.05
N SER A 397 47.34 5.83 16.76
CA SER A 397 48.20 4.61 16.62
C SER A 397 47.31 3.37 16.41
N THR A 398 47.38 2.59 15.32
CA THR A 398 48.34 1.53 14.89
C THR A 398 47.93 0.08 15.25
N ALA A 399 47.54 -0.66 14.20
CA ALA A 399 47.83 -2.07 13.83
C ALA A 399 47.15 -3.34 14.45
N THR A 400 46.53 -4.09 13.50
CA THR A 400 46.58 -5.57 13.23
C THR A 400 45.68 -6.60 13.97
N PRO A 401 45.38 -7.77 13.33
CA PRO A 401 44.10 -8.49 13.43
C PRO A 401 44.18 -9.84 14.19
N GLU A 402 43.04 -10.36 14.63
CA GLU A 402 42.93 -11.75 15.12
C GLU A 402 41.62 -12.45 14.72
N SER A 403 41.81 -13.61 14.07
CA SER A 403 41.09 -14.90 14.09
C SER A 403 39.61 -15.03 14.54
N GLY A 404 38.86 -15.83 13.77
CA GLY A 404 37.47 -16.25 14.03
C GLY A 404 37.28 -17.27 15.17
N PRO A 405 36.07 -17.84 15.32
CA PRO A 405 35.79 -19.09 14.61
C PRO A 405 34.34 -19.32 14.13
N ASN A 406 34.23 -20.27 13.19
CA ASN A 406 33.04 -20.98 12.70
C ASN A 406 32.08 -21.45 13.81
N TYR A 407 30.77 -21.31 13.59
CA TYR A 407 29.77 -22.21 14.16
C TYR A 407 28.67 -22.59 13.14
N TYR A 408 28.59 -23.91 12.98
CA TYR A 408 27.53 -24.80 12.51
C TYR A 408 26.07 -24.30 12.61
N VAL A 409 25.32 -24.44 11.51
CA VAL A 409 23.85 -24.25 11.43
C VAL A 409 23.18 -25.62 11.47
N PRO A 410 22.23 -25.90 12.39
CA PRO A 410 21.28 -26.99 12.23
C PRO A 410 19.99 -26.49 11.57
N ASP A 411 19.57 -27.23 10.53
CA ASP A 411 18.26 -27.20 9.89
C ASP A 411 17.16 -27.70 10.86
N PRO A 412 15.96 -27.08 10.86
CA PRO A 412 14.75 -27.82 11.19
C PRO A 412 13.72 -27.71 10.05
N SER A 413 13.64 -28.79 9.28
CA SER A 413 12.44 -29.18 8.55
C SER A 413 11.25 -29.35 9.51
N THR A 414 10.12 -28.69 9.26
CA THR A 414 8.83 -29.07 9.85
C THR A 414 7.72 -28.89 8.82
N SER A 415 7.17 -30.01 8.36
CA SER A 415 6.07 -30.09 7.39
C SER A 415 4.73 -29.73 8.03
N TYR A 416 3.91 -28.93 7.35
CA TYR A 416 2.46 -28.88 7.57
C TYR A 416 1.73 -29.11 6.26
N ALA A 417 0.69 -29.94 6.33
CA ALA A 417 -0.10 -30.44 5.22
C ALA A 417 -0.95 -29.36 4.55
N ALA A 418 -1.17 -29.52 3.24
CA ALA A 418 -2.03 -28.67 2.43
C ALA A 418 -3.51 -28.75 2.87
N PRO A 419 -4.27 -27.63 2.92
CA PRO A 419 -5.71 -27.70 3.00
C PRO A 419 -6.33 -27.80 1.60
N VAL A 420 -7.27 -28.73 1.52
CA VAL A 420 -8.14 -29.05 0.40
C VAL A 420 -9.07 -27.87 0.11
N THR A 421 -9.23 -27.52 -1.17
CA THR A 421 -10.18 -26.50 -1.62
C THR A 421 -11.61 -27.01 -1.44
N THR A 422 -12.33 -26.45 -0.46
CA THR A 422 -13.79 -26.51 -0.42
C THR A 422 -14.31 -25.14 -0.82
N THR A 423 -14.97 -25.08 -1.98
CA THR A 423 -15.71 -23.89 -2.43
C THR A 423 -16.93 -23.72 -1.52
N GLU A 424 -16.87 -22.76 -0.60
CA GLU A 424 -18.06 -22.31 0.13
C GLU A 424 -18.45 -20.91 -0.36
N THR A 425 -19.60 -20.85 -1.00
CA THR A 425 -20.24 -19.63 -1.50
C THR A 425 -20.77 -18.83 -0.32
N LEU A 426 -20.13 -17.71 0.06
CA LEU A 426 -20.72 -16.78 1.03
C LEU A 426 -21.81 -15.92 0.36
N PRO A 427 -23.03 -15.86 0.90
CA PRO A 427 -24.08 -14.98 0.42
C PRO A 427 -23.79 -13.52 0.78
N ALA A 428 -24.14 -12.61 -0.12
CA ALA A 428 -24.10 -11.17 0.12
C ALA A 428 -25.23 -10.75 1.07
N THR A 429 -24.89 -10.13 2.20
CA THR A 429 -25.85 -9.39 3.05
C THR A 429 -25.29 -8.04 3.47
N THR A 430 -26.17 -7.04 3.38
CA THR A 430 -26.11 -5.62 3.73
C THR A 430 -25.91 -5.34 5.25
N ASP A 431 -25.33 -4.18 5.57
CA ASP A 431 -25.22 -3.51 6.89
C ASP A 431 -24.99 -4.39 8.14
N ALA A 432 -23.79 -4.97 8.27
CA ALA A 432 -23.37 -5.61 9.51
C ALA A 432 -22.66 -4.62 10.46
N ASP A 433 -23.06 -4.60 11.74
CA ASP A 433 -22.37 -3.87 12.83
C ASP A 433 -20.87 -4.22 12.85
N PRO A 434 -19.95 -3.24 12.72
CA PRO A 434 -18.51 -3.50 12.68
C PRO A 434 -17.97 -4.29 13.87
N GLU A 435 -18.53 -4.12 15.07
CA GLU A 435 -18.10 -4.88 16.24
C GLU A 435 -18.51 -6.36 16.14
N ALA A 436 -19.73 -6.61 15.66
CA ALA A 436 -20.21 -7.96 15.40
C ALA A 436 -19.35 -8.67 14.34
N VAL A 437 -18.91 -7.94 13.31
CA VAL A 437 -17.99 -8.47 12.28
C VAL A 437 -16.62 -8.78 12.86
N LEU A 438 -16.03 -7.89 13.67
CA LEU A 438 -14.75 -8.14 14.35
C LEU A 438 -14.84 -9.39 15.25
N ARG A 439 -15.93 -9.52 16.01
CA ARG A 439 -16.18 -10.70 16.86
C ARG A 439 -16.34 -11.98 16.05
N ALA A 440 -17.12 -11.94 14.97
CA ALA A 440 -17.29 -13.09 14.09
C ALA A 440 -15.98 -13.53 13.45
N GLN A 441 -15.16 -12.57 13.01
CA GLN A 441 -13.84 -12.85 12.44
C GLN A 441 -12.86 -13.41 13.48
N ALA A 442 -12.81 -12.82 14.69
CA ALA A 442 -11.96 -13.35 15.76
C ALA A 442 -12.37 -14.76 16.17
N ALA A 443 -13.68 -15.06 16.20
CA ALA A 443 -14.19 -16.40 16.45
C ALA A 443 -13.80 -17.39 15.33
N ALA A 444 -13.79 -16.94 14.07
CA ALA A 444 -13.34 -17.75 12.94
C ALA A 444 -11.82 -18.02 12.97
N ASP A 445 -11.03 -17.02 13.37
CA ASP A 445 -9.57 -17.13 13.47
C ASP A 445 -9.12 -17.88 14.74
N TYR A 446 -9.98 -17.97 15.77
CA TYR A 446 -9.68 -18.52 17.09
C TYR A 446 -8.99 -19.90 17.07
N PRO A 447 -9.44 -20.93 16.31
CA PRO A 447 -8.77 -22.23 16.32
C PRO A 447 -7.30 -22.18 15.86
N GLN A 448 -6.98 -21.27 14.93
CA GLN A 448 -5.62 -21.11 14.44
C GLN A 448 -4.76 -20.28 15.41
N VAL A 449 -5.34 -19.30 16.10
CA VAL A 449 -4.64 -18.55 17.15
C VAL A 449 -4.38 -19.43 18.38
N GLU A 450 -5.35 -20.25 18.77
CA GLU A 450 -5.21 -21.17 19.90
C GLU A 450 -4.08 -22.19 19.71
N ALA A 451 -3.86 -22.63 18.47
CA ALA A 451 -2.75 -23.52 18.12
C ALA A 451 -1.36 -22.89 18.38
N LEU A 452 -1.29 -21.56 18.55
CA LEU A 452 -0.07 -20.81 18.82
C LEU A 452 0.11 -20.49 20.32
N THR A 453 -0.81 -20.93 21.18
CA THR A 453 -0.70 -20.76 22.63
C THR A 453 0.59 -21.38 23.16
N GLY A 454 1.35 -20.60 23.93
CA GLY A 454 2.69 -20.95 24.43
C GLY A 454 3.84 -20.52 23.51
N GLN A 455 3.54 -19.91 22.35
CA GLN A 455 4.55 -19.49 21.37
C GLN A 455 4.58 -17.95 21.21
N TRP A 456 5.73 -17.46 20.76
CA TRP A 456 5.93 -16.06 20.37
C TRP A 456 5.47 -15.85 18.93
N VAL A 457 4.66 -14.84 18.69
CA VAL A 457 4.13 -14.49 17.35
C VAL A 457 4.50 -13.07 16.99
N PRO A 458 4.69 -12.74 15.70
CA PRO A 458 4.74 -11.37 15.24
C PRO A 458 3.35 -10.71 15.38
N GLN A 459 3.28 -9.63 16.15
CA GLN A 459 2.08 -8.81 16.29
C GLN A 459 2.20 -7.58 15.41
N LEU A 460 1.24 -7.39 14.51
CA LEU A 460 1.21 -6.29 13.54
C LEU A 460 0.46 -5.06 14.07
N SER A 461 -0.54 -5.28 14.94
CA SER A 461 -1.35 -4.18 15.47
C SER A 461 -2.10 -4.58 16.73
N SER A 462 -2.48 -3.58 17.53
CA SER A 462 -3.37 -3.70 18.69
C SER A 462 -4.14 -2.40 18.86
N LYS A 463 -5.46 -2.43 18.69
CA LYS A 463 -6.34 -1.25 18.76
C LYS A 463 -7.60 -1.55 19.57
N ALA A 464 -7.95 -0.64 20.48
CA ALA A 464 -9.25 -0.61 21.17
C ALA A 464 -10.04 0.64 20.77
N VAL A 465 -11.36 0.64 20.98
CA VAL A 465 -12.18 1.84 20.78
C VAL A 465 -11.63 3.00 21.63
N GLY A 466 -11.43 4.16 21.00
CA GLY A 466 -10.82 5.35 21.61
C GLY A 466 -9.29 5.40 21.51
N THR A 467 -8.62 4.38 20.94
CA THR A 467 -7.17 4.46 20.65
C THR A 467 -6.91 5.62 19.69
N GLN A 468 -5.92 6.45 19.99
CA GLN A 468 -5.44 7.50 19.09
C GLN A 468 -4.10 7.11 18.51
N ASP A 469 -4.02 6.97 17.20
CA ASP A 469 -2.79 6.60 16.50
C ASP A 469 -2.80 7.14 15.06
N ASN A 470 -1.66 7.66 14.58
CA ASN A 470 -1.52 8.31 13.26
C ASN A 470 -2.60 9.36 12.95
N GLY A 471 -3.04 10.12 13.97
CA GLY A 471 -4.09 11.14 13.84
C GLY A 471 -5.52 10.60 13.73
N ILE A 472 -5.72 9.28 13.86
CA ILE A 472 -7.03 8.62 13.84
C ILE A 472 -7.46 8.31 15.27
N THR A 473 -8.70 8.63 15.63
CA THR A 473 -9.36 8.07 16.82
C THR A 473 -10.16 6.85 16.38
N TYR A 474 -9.78 5.68 16.86
CA TYR A 474 -10.33 4.41 16.40
C TYR A 474 -11.69 4.11 17.04
N ASP A 475 -12.72 3.93 16.22
CA ASP A 475 -13.96 3.25 16.58
C ASP A 475 -13.99 1.82 15.98
N ASN A 476 -15.07 1.05 16.21
CA ASN A 476 -15.16 -0.32 15.68
C ASN A 476 -15.11 -0.39 14.14
N ALA A 477 -15.60 0.63 13.43
CA ALA A 477 -15.54 0.69 11.97
C ALA A 477 -14.10 0.91 11.48
N ALA A 478 -13.38 1.83 12.11
CA ALA A 478 -11.98 2.10 11.82
C ALA A 478 -11.08 0.90 12.17
N ILE A 479 -11.35 0.19 13.27
CA ILE A 479 -10.62 -1.02 13.64
C ILE A 479 -10.86 -2.14 12.63
N LEU A 480 -12.10 -2.35 12.18
CA LEU A 480 -12.43 -3.33 11.15
C LEU A 480 -11.78 -2.99 9.81
N ALA A 481 -11.79 -1.72 9.41
CA ALA A 481 -11.11 -1.24 8.21
C ALA A 481 -9.59 -1.47 8.31
N HIS A 482 -8.99 -1.17 9.46
CA HIS A 482 -7.57 -1.38 9.72
C HIS A 482 -7.20 -2.87 9.69
N TYR A 483 -8.01 -3.75 10.29
CA TYR A 483 -7.83 -5.19 10.19
C TYR A 483 -7.88 -5.67 8.74
N ARG A 484 -8.88 -5.24 7.97
CA ARG A 484 -9.00 -5.63 6.56
C ARG A 484 -7.81 -5.15 5.74
N GLN A 485 -7.32 -3.94 6.01
CA GLN A 485 -6.11 -3.42 5.36
C GLN A 485 -4.87 -4.25 5.69
N LEU A 486 -4.67 -4.61 6.95
CA LEU A 486 -3.56 -5.47 7.35
C LEU A 486 -3.70 -6.90 6.81
N LYS A 487 -4.91 -7.45 6.74
CA LYS A 487 -5.19 -8.75 6.09
C LYS A 487 -4.90 -8.70 4.59
N ILE A 488 -5.05 -7.56 3.93
CA ILE A 488 -4.65 -7.40 2.52
C ILE A 488 -3.12 -7.41 2.37
N GLN A 489 -2.40 -6.76 3.28
CA GLN A 489 -0.93 -6.71 3.29
C GLN A 489 -0.30 -8.04 3.73
N GLN A 490 -0.97 -8.74 4.65
CA GLN A 490 -0.58 -10.00 5.24
C GLN A 490 -1.78 -10.96 5.19
N PRO A 491 -2.00 -11.67 4.06
CA PRO A 491 -3.17 -12.53 3.82
C PRO A 491 -3.43 -13.58 4.90
N THR A 492 -2.39 -14.02 5.60
CA THR A 492 -2.47 -15.01 6.67
C THR A 492 -2.75 -14.39 8.05
N ALA A 493 -2.70 -13.06 8.20
CA ALA A 493 -2.83 -12.40 9.50
C ALA A 493 -4.14 -12.78 10.19
N LEU A 494 -4.10 -13.10 11.47
CA LEU A 494 -5.26 -13.50 12.26
C LEU A 494 -5.68 -12.38 13.21
N LEU A 495 -6.97 -12.28 13.45
CA LEU A 495 -7.57 -11.39 14.44
C LEU A 495 -7.82 -12.15 15.75
N LEU A 496 -7.47 -11.55 16.88
CA LEU A 496 -7.83 -12.05 18.20
C LEU A 496 -8.32 -10.92 19.12
N SER A 497 -9.10 -11.28 20.14
CA SER A 497 -9.46 -10.38 21.24
C SER A 497 -8.44 -10.50 22.36
N SER A 498 -7.91 -9.36 22.82
CA SER A 498 -6.92 -9.35 23.89
C SER A 498 -7.46 -9.86 25.23
N GLY A 499 -8.78 -9.84 25.42
CA GLY A 499 -9.42 -10.34 26.63
C GLY A 499 -9.35 -11.86 26.78
N ASP A 500 -9.06 -12.57 25.69
CA ASP A 500 -9.03 -14.03 25.68
C ASP A 500 -7.67 -14.59 26.13
N TYR A 501 -6.62 -13.76 26.29
CA TYR A 501 -5.27 -14.20 26.66
C TYR A 501 -4.70 -13.39 27.83
N SER A 502 -4.09 -14.06 28.82
CA SER A 502 -3.55 -13.44 30.04
C SER A 502 -2.28 -12.62 29.81
N THR A 503 -1.64 -12.75 28.65
CA THR A 503 -0.42 -12.01 28.30
C THR A 503 -0.69 -10.57 27.86
N PHE A 504 -1.94 -10.19 27.62
CA PHE A 504 -2.31 -8.80 27.40
C PHE A 504 -2.70 -8.13 28.73
N LYS A 505 -2.14 -6.94 28.97
CA LYS A 505 -2.39 -6.18 30.20
C LYS A 505 -3.85 -5.72 30.31
N ASN A 506 -4.47 -5.37 29.19
CA ASN A 506 -5.82 -4.83 29.12
C ASN A 506 -6.67 -5.67 28.16
N ALA A 507 -7.91 -5.93 28.56
CA ALA A 507 -8.94 -6.46 27.68
C ALA A 507 -9.51 -5.35 26.75
N GLY A 508 -10.30 -5.74 25.75
CA GLY A 508 -11.00 -4.82 24.85
C GLY A 508 -10.19 -4.33 23.65
N TYR A 509 -9.00 -4.90 23.41
CA TYR A 509 -8.22 -4.63 22.20
C TYR A 509 -8.45 -5.72 21.16
N TRP A 510 -8.55 -5.31 19.91
CA TRP A 510 -8.46 -6.16 18.74
C TRP A 510 -7.00 -6.20 18.30
N VAL A 511 -6.42 -7.40 18.30
CA VAL A 511 -4.99 -7.62 18.05
C VAL A 511 -4.83 -8.43 16.76
N ILE A 512 -3.87 -8.03 15.94
CA ILE A 512 -3.62 -8.64 14.63
C ILE A 512 -2.24 -9.28 14.68
N VAL A 513 -2.18 -10.58 14.44
CA VAL A 513 -0.95 -11.38 14.52
C VAL A 513 -0.70 -12.15 13.24
N VAL A 514 0.55 -12.54 13.01
CA VAL A 514 0.91 -13.48 11.94
C VAL A 514 0.89 -14.90 12.50
N PRO A 515 0.29 -15.89 11.81
CA PRO A 515 0.13 -17.24 12.35
C PRO A 515 1.40 -18.09 12.22
N VAL A 516 2.52 -17.55 12.69
CA VAL A 516 3.81 -18.24 12.74
C VAL A 516 4.32 -18.16 14.16
N GLY A 517 4.36 -19.33 14.82
CA GLY A 517 4.82 -19.46 16.20
C GLY A 517 6.33 -19.70 16.27
N TYR A 518 6.97 -19.01 17.20
CA TYR A 518 8.39 -19.09 17.49
C TYR A 518 8.64 -19.47 18.95
N SER A 519 9.78 -20.12 19.21
CA SER A 519 10.20 -20.49 20.56
C SER A 519 10.71 -19.30 21.39
N SER A 520 10.98 -18.16 20.77
CA SER A 520 11.50 -16.97 21.45
C SER A 520 11.07 -15.66 20.78
N GLY A 521 11.00 -14.59 21.58
CA GLY A 521 10.68 -13.24 21.09
C GLY A 521 11.64 -12.72 20.01
N PRO A 522 12.98 -12.87 20.13
CA PRO A 522 13.91 -12.43 19.11
C PRO A 522 13.66 -13.09 17.75
N ALA A 523 13.34 -14.39 17.72
CA ALA A 523 13.03 -15.10 16.47
C ALA A 523 11.75 -14.58 15.81
N ALA A 524 10.71 -14.27 16.60
CA ALA A 524 9.51 -13.60 16.09
C ALA A 524 9.80 -12.17 15.60
N ASN A 525 10.70 -11.43 16.26
CA ASN A 525 11.14 -10.11 15.79
C ASN A 525 11.96 -10.18 14.49
N SER A 526 12.79 -11.21 14.31
CA SER A 526 13.49 -11.44 13.05
C SER A 526 12.53 -11.66 11.88
N TRP A 527 11.33 -12.18 12.12
CA TRP A 527 10.28 -12.19 11.11
C TRP A 527 9.84 -10.76 10.75
N CYS A 528 9.60 -9.90 11.73
CA CYS A 528 9.25 -8.50 11.47
C CYS A 528 10.36 -7.77 10.69
N ASP A 529 11.63 -8.02 11.04
CA ASP A 529 12.80 -7.48 10.34
C ASP A 529 12.85 -7.97 8.89
N ALA A 530 12.67 -9.27 8.66
CA ALA A 530 12.64 -9.87 7.33
C ALA A 530 11.45 -9.40 6.50
N ALA A 531 10.32 -9.10 7.14
CA ALA A 531 9.15 -8.51 6.51
C ALA A 531 9.33 -7.01 6.18
N GLY A 532 10.39 -6.37 6.69
CA GLY A 532 10.68 -4.96 6.47
C GLY A 532 9.68 -4.01 7.14
N ILE A 533 8.99 -4.47 8.18
CA ILE A 533 8.03 -3.66 8.94
C ILE A 533 8.79 -2.98 10.07
N ASP A 534 8.58 -1.69 10.32
CA ASP A 534 9.28 -0.95 11.38
C ASP A 534 8.87 -1.40 12.80
N ALA A 535 9.58 -0.89 13.82
CA ALA A 535 9.41 -1.28 15.21
C ALA A 535 8.08 -0.85 15.83
N ASP A 536 7.44 0.20 15.30
CA ASP A 536 6.15 0.69 15.78
C ASP A 536 4.98 -0.14 15.20
N ASN A 537 5.21 -0.76 14.04
CA ASN A 537 4.20 -1.51 13.29
C ASN A 537 4.38 -3.04 13.32
N CYS A 538 5.44 -3.58 13.94
CA CYS A 538 5.57 -5.02 14.20
C CYS A 538 6.53 -5.31 15.36
N PHE A 539 6.09 -6.14 16.31
CA PHE A 539 6.93 -6.66 17.40
C PHE A 539 6.44 -8.01 17.93
N ALA A 540 7.29 -8.72 18.67
CA ALA A 540 7.01 -10.05 19.17
C ALA A 540 6.10 -10.04 20.40
N LYS A 541 5.10 -10.92 20.39
CA LYS A 541 4.13 -11.13 21.46
C LYS A 541 4.02 -12.61 21.83
N LEU A 542 4.09 -12.95 23.11
CA LEU A 542 3.77 -14.30 23.59
C LEU A 542 2.25 -14.44 23.77
N LEU A 543 1.67 -15.52 23.22
CA LEU A 543 0.26 -15.88 23.46
C LEU A 543 0.17 -16.92 24.58
N SER A 544 -0.60 -16.66 25.63
CA SER A 544 -0.82 -17.62 26.72
C SER A 544 -2.09 -17.28 27.50
N HIS A 545 -2.73 -18.31 28.05
CA HIS A 545 -3.86 -18.22 28.99
C HIS A 545 -3.43 -18.18 30.45
N THR A 546 -2.16 -18.47 30.75
CA THR A 546 -1.65 -18.60 32.12
C THR A 546 -0.42 -17.73 32.41
N ALA A 547 0.37 -17.36 31.40
CA ALA A 547 1.50 -16.45 31.59
C ALA A 547 1.02 -14.99 31.74
N GLY A 548 1.57 -14.27 32.71
CA GLY A 548 1.26 -12.85 32.90
C GLY A 548 1.81 -11.95 31.79
N PRO A 549 1.41 -10.66 31.74
CA PRO A 549 1.85 -9.72 30.70
C PRO A 549 3.33 -9.32 30.81
N GLN A 550 3.95 -9.55 31.98
CA GLN A 550 5.36 -9.23 32.22
C GLN A 550 6.26 -10.20 31.45
N GLY A 551 7.14 -9.66 30.59
CA GLY A 551 8.03 -10.46 29.75
C GLY A 551 7.34 -11.14 28.57
N ALA A 552 6.08 -10.84 28.29
CA ALA A 552 5.29 -11.41 27.19
C ALA A 552 5.24 -10.51 25.93
N THR A 553 6.01 -9.42 25.91
CA THR A 553 6.18 -8.52 24.76
C THR A 553 7.66 -8.19 24.63
N LEU A 554 8.21 -8.30 23.42
CA LEU A 554 9.58 -7.89 23.10
C LEU A 554 9.57 -6.88 21.95
N ASN A 555 9.75 -5.60 22.28
CA ASN A 555 9.80 -4.52 21.31
C ASN A 555 11.10 -4.56 20.49
N ARG A 556 11.05 -3.99 19.28
CA ARG A 556 12.21 -3.78 18.40
C ARG A 556 12.79 -2.38 18.62
N ARG A 557 14.07 -2.19 18.31
CA ARG A 557 14.81 -0.94 18.52
C ARG A 557 15.03 -0.19 17.24
#